data_AF-A0A9P4QQB8-F1
#
_entry.id   AF-A0A9P4QQB8-F1
#
_cell.length_a   1.000
_cell.length_b   1.000
_cell.length_c   1.000
_cell.angle_alpha   90.00
_cell.angle_beta   90.00
_cell.angle_gamma   90.00
#
_symmetry.space_group_name_H-M   'P 1'
#
loop_
_entity.id
_entity.type
_entity.pdbx_description
1 polymer ?
#
loop_
_entity_poly.entity_id
_entity_poly.type
_entity_poly.pdbx_seq_one_letter_code
_entity_poly.pdbx_strand_id
1 'polypeptide(L)'
;MWPNSGEPSETGFSLANGGGTTLYEVFMKQPHRAAEFAVAMHAFTSSPDMSLDHLTGNPLWKTCNTVVDVGGSTGTTAVALARAHPHLHVTVQDLPPNVEGASNGLLDE
;
A
#
# COMPACT_ATOMS: atom_id res chain seq x y z
N MET A 1 16.49 24.76 -3.40
CA MET A 1 16.42 23.28 -3.56
C MET A 1 17.28 22.66 -2.50
N TRP A 2 16.92 21.45 -2.05
CA TRP A 2 17.60 20.72 -0.98
C TRP A 2 18.45 19.58 -1.59
N PRO A 3 19.71 19.85 -2.01
CA PRO A 3 20.47 18.91 -2.83
C PRO A 3 20.83 17.60 -2.12
N ASN A 4 20.79 17.56 -0.78
CA ASN A 4 21.17 16.39 0.02
C ASN A 4 20.15 16.07 1.13
N SER A 5 18.91 16.55 1.04
CA SER A 5 17.93 16.30 2.09
C SER A 5 17.34 14.89 1.96
N GLY A 6 17.27 14.20 3.11
CA GLY A 6 16.52 12.94 3.26
C GLY A 6 15.11 13.15 3.79
N GLU A 7 14.70 14.40 4.03
CA GLU A 7 13.41 14.70 4.64
C GLU A 7 12.28 14.60 3.61
N PRO A 8 11.20 13.85 3.87
CA PRO A 8 10.09 13.69 2.92
C PRO A 8 9.38 15.02 2.57
N SER A 9 9.44 16.00 3.47
CA SER A 9 8.90 17.34 3.30
C SER A 9 9.83 18.28 2.51
N GLU A 10 11.02 17.83 2.12
CA GLU A 10 12.04 18.62 1.43
C GLU A 10 12.35 18.08 0.03
N THR A 11 11.31 17.79 -0.75
CA THR A 11 11.40 17.17 -2.07
C THR A 11 10.80 18.05 -3.18
N GLY A 12 11.04 17.69 -4.44
CA GLY A 12 10.38 18.33 -5.58
C GLY A 12 8.85 18.21 -5.52
N PHE A 13 8.34 17.07 -5.02
CA PHE A 13 6.91 16.90 -4.76
C PHE A 13 6.42 17.90 -3.71
N SER A 14 7.13 18.04 -2.58
CA SER A 14 6.77 19.01 -1.55
C SER A 14 6.69 20.43 -2.11
N LEU A 15 7.70 20.88 -2.89
CA LEU A 15 7.69 22.20 -3.53
C LEU A 15 6.47 22.40 -4.44
N ALA A 16 6.12 21.39 -5.23
CA ALA A 16 4.96 21.45 -6.12
C ALA A 16 3.61 21.51 -5.38
N ASN A 17 3.57 21.15 -4.09
CA ASN A 17 2.36 21.14 -3.27
C ASN A 17 2.38 22.18 -2.13
N GLY A 18 3.13 23.29 -2.32
CA GLY A 18 3.14 24.42 -1.38
C GLY A 18 4.28 24.41 -0.35
N GLY A 19 5.16 23.40 -0.40
CA GLY A 19 6.35 23.28 0.44
C GLY A 19 6.06 22.79 1.87
N GLY A 20 7.03 22.13 2.48
CA GLY A 20 6.95 21.65 3.86
C GLY A 20 5.91 20.56 4.11
N THR A 21 5.41 19.89 3.06
CA THR A 21 4.42 18.80 3.20
C THR A 21 5.00 17.49 2.68
N THR A 22 4.60 16.40 3.31
CA THR A 22 4.90 15.05 2.85
C THR A 22 3.82 14.54 1.87
N LEU A 23 4.15 13.52 1.10
CA LEU A 23 3.23 12.87 0.16
C LEU A 23 1.90 12.48 0.83
N TYR A 24 1.98 11.78 1.96
CA TYR A 24 0.80 11.26 2.66
C TYR A 24 -0.03 12.36 3.32
N GLU A 25 0.57 13.46 3.76
CA GLU A 25 -0.19 14.64 4.23
C GLU A 25 -1.00 15.29 3.12
N VAL A 26 -0.46 15.33 1.89
CA VAL A 26 -1.22 15.79 0.72
C VAL A 26 -2.37 14.84 0.43
N PHE A 27 -2.14 13.53 0.48
CA PHE A 27 -3.19 12.51 0.27
C PHE A 27 -4.31 12.61 1.31
N MET A 28 -3.99 12.82 2.59
CA MET A 28 -4.99 13.04 3.63
C MET A 28 -5.87 14.27 3.37
N LYS A 29 -5.30 15.34 2.79
CA LYS A 29 -6.04 16.56 2.44
C LYS A 29 -6.79 16.45 1.10
N GLN A 30 -6.37 15.54 0.22
CA GLN A 30 -6.89 15.39 -1.14
C GLN A 30 -7.16 13.90 -1.45
N PRO A 31 -8.27 13.33 -0.92
CA PRO A 31 -8.54 11.89 -1.00
C PRO A 31 -8.60 11.33 -2.43
N HIS A 32 -9.02 12.13 -3.42
CA HIS A 32 -9.02 11.70 -4.82
C HIS A 32 -7.62 11.31 -5.32
N ARG A 33 -6.57 12.04 -4.91
CA ARG A 33 -5.19 11.72 -5.29
C ARG A 33 -4.68 10.47 -4.59
N ALA A 34 -5.15 10.22 -3.36
CA ALA A 34 -4.87 8.98 -2.65
C ALA A 34 -5.47 7.78 -3.39
N ALA A 35 -6.70 7.91 -3.88
CA ALA A 35 -7.38 6.88 -4.67
C ALA A 35 -6.67 6.63 -6.02
N GLU A 36 -6.31 7.69 -6.76
CA GLU A 36 -5.54 7.57 -8.01
C GLU A 36 -4.18 6.89 -7.78
N PHE A 37 -3.50 7.24 -6.68
CA PHE A 37 -2.25 6.60 -6.30
C PHE A 37 -2.45 5.12 -5.98
N ALA A 38 -3.50 4.75 -5.25
CA ALA A 38 -3.82 3.34 -4.97
C ALA A 38 -4.09 2.54 -6.25
N VAL A 39 -4.83 3.11 -7.21
CA VAL A 39 -5.06 2.50 -8.54
C VAL A 39 -3.73 2.30 -9.29
N ALA A 40 -2.87 3.32 -9.29
CA ALA A 40 -1.56 3.23 -9.94
C ALA A 40 -0.68 2.13 -9.32
N MET A 41 -0.67 2.00 -8.00
CA MET A 41 0.06 0.94 -7.29
C MET A 41 -0.51 -0.45 -7.58
N HIS A 42 -1.84 -0.59 -7.65
CA HIS A 42 -2.47 -1.85 -8.04
C HIS A 42 -2.05 -2.27 -9.46
N ALA A 43 -2.11 -1.34 -10.43
CA ALA A 43 -1.67 -1.61 -11.80
C ALA A 43 -0.18 -2.03 -11.88
N PHE A 44 0.67 -1.50 -10.99
CA PHE A 44 2.08 -1.87 -10.93
C PHE A 44 2.25 -3.36 -10.60
N THR A 45 1.47 -3.89 -9.67
CA THR A 45 1.48 -5.31 -9.28
C THR A 45 0.91 -6.27 -10.34
N SER A 46 0.25 -5.73 -11.37
CA SER A 46 -0.22 -6.53 -12.52
C SER A 46 0.89 -6.78 -13.56
N SER A 47 2.05 -6.12 -13.44
CA SER A 47 3.18 -6.38 -14.33
C SER A 47 3.91 -7.67 -13.96
N PRO A 48 4.45 -8.44 -14.94
CA PRO A 48 5.13 -9.71 -14.65
C PRO A 48 6.31 -9.57 -13.67
N ASP A 49 7.07 -8.47 -13.78
CA ASP A 49 8.24 -8.22 -12.95
C ASP A 49 7.88 -7.90 -11.48
N MET A 50 6.66 -7.40 -11.25
CA MET A 50 6.14 -7.04 -9.92
C MET A 50 4.97 -7.92 -9.51
N SER A 51 4.80 -9.08 -10.16
CA SER A 51 3.71 -10.01 -9.87
C SER A 51 3.76 -10.47 -8.42
N LEU A 52 2.58 -10.55 -7.79
CA LEU A 52 2.44 -11.09 -6.44
C LEU A 52 2.81 -12.58 -6.35
N ASP A 53 2.89 -13.30 -7.46
CA ASP A 53 3.33 -14.70 -7.50
C ASP A 53 4.73 -14.90 -6.94
N HIS A 54 5.62 -13.91 -7.12
CA HIS A 54 6.97 -13.95 -6.57
C HIS A 54 6.95 -13.92 -5.03
N LEU A 55 5.97 -13.24 -4.46
CA LEU A 55 5.75 -13.20 -3.02
C LEU A 55 5.03 -14.46 -2.56
N THR A 56 3.85 -14.76 -3.10
CA THR A 56 2.98 -15.86 -2.64
C THR A 56 3.60 -17.25 -2.87
N GLY A 57 4.47 -17.40 -3.87
CA GLY A 57 5.18 -18.65 -4.15
C GLY A 57 6.33 -18.97 -3.17
N ASN A 58 6.66 -18.06 -2.25
CA ASN A 58 7.79 -18.25 -1.35
C ASN A 58 7.52 -19.40 -0.34
N PRO A 59 8.45 -20.36 -0.15
CA PRO A 59 8.26 -21.47 0.77
C PRO A 59 8.14 -21.06 2.26
N LEU A 60 8.55 -19.84 2.64
CA LEU A 60 8.46 -19.36 4.02
C LEU A 60 7.02 -19.37 4.57
N TRP A 61 6.01 -19.22 3.70
CA TRP A 61 4.62 -19.19 4.13
C TRP A 61 4.13 -20.52 4.73
N LYS A 62 4.81 -21.63 4.41
CA LYS A 62 4.48 -22.96 4.96
C LYS A 62 4.77 -23.07 6.46
N THR A 63 5.66 -22.25 7.00
CA THR A 63 6.05 -22.26 8.42
C THR A 63 5.56 -21.04 9.17
N CYS A 64 4.92 -20.09 8.47
CA CYS A 64 4.32 -18.90 9.06
C CYS A 64 2.84 -19.17 9.38
N ASN A 65 2.32 -18.51 10.41
CA ASN A 65 0.90 -18.54 10.77
C ASN A 65 0.27 -17.15 10.80
N THR A 66 1.04 -16.11 11.06
CA THR A 66 0.54 -14.74 11.23
C THR A 66 1.38 -13.78 10.42
N VAL A 67 0.72 -12.94 9.62
CA VAL A 67 1.36 -11.92 8.78
C VAL A 67 0.73 -10.57 9.07
N VAL A 68 1.55 -9.54 9.18
CA VAL A 68 1.10 -8.15 9.22
C VAL A 68 1.61 -7.43 7.99
N ASP A 69 0.69 -6.98 7.14
CA ASP A 69 0.96 -6.18 5.95
C ASP A 69 0.92 -4.69 6.33
N VAL A 70 2.10 -4.11 6.54
CA VAL A 70 2.27 -2.72 7.01
C VAL A 70 2.34 -1.77 5.82
N GLY A 71 1.39 -0.84 5.73
CA GLY A 71 1.17 -0.01 4.54
C GLY A 71 0.45 -0.76 3.42
N GLY A 72 -0.35 -1.79 3.76
CA GLY A 72 -1.00 -2.68 2.81
C GLY A 72 -2.17 -2.07 2.03
N SER A 73 -2.53 -0.80 2.30
CA SER A 73 -3.59 -0.04 1.64
C SER A 73 -4.93 -0.80 1.64
N THR A 74 -5.51 -1.08 0.47
CA THR A 74 -6.76 -1.82 0.32
C THR A 74 -6.62 -3.33 0.54
N GLY A 75 -5.41 -3.83 0.83
CA GLY A 75 -5.16 -5.22 1.18
C GLY A 75 -4.93 -6.15 -0.02
N THR A 76 -4.59 -5.63 -1.20
CA THR A 76 -4.36 -6.45 -2.42
C THR A 76 -3.37 -7.59 -2.16
N THR A 77 -2.23 -7.30 -1.53
CA THR A 77 -1.20 -8.29 -1.17
C THR A 77 -1.70 -9.28 -0.12
N ALA A 78 -2.34 -8.77 0.95
CA ALA A 78 -2.89 -9.60 2.01
C ALA A 78 -3.93 -10.61 1.50
N VAL A 79 -4.85 -10.17 0.62
CA VAL A 79 -5.86 -11.05 -0.01
C VAL A 79 -5.19 -12.12 -0.85
N ALA A 80 -4.17 -11.78 -1.65
CA ALA A 80 -3.43 -12.75 -2.46
C ALA A 80 -2.74 -13.80 -1.58
N LEU A 81 -2.12 -13.40 -0.48
CA LEU A 81 -1.50 -14.31 0.49
C LEU A 81 -2.53 -15.23 1.15
N ALA A 82 -3.65 -14.68 1.62
CA ALA A 82 -4.71 -15.47 2.27
C ALA A 82 -5.36 -16.48 1.30
N ARG A 83 -5.52 -16.12 0.02
CA ARG A 83 -6.02 -17.03 -1.02
C ARG A 83 -5.03 -18.16 -1.30
N ALA A 84 -3.73 -17.86 -1.39
CA ALA A 84 -2.69 -18.85 -1.67
C ALA A 84 -2.37 -19.76 -0.47
N HIS A 85 -2.50 -19.24 0.76
CA HIS A 85 -2.16 -19.92 2.00
C HIS A 85 -3.28 -19.75 3.05
N PRO A 86 -4.37 -20.53 2.97
CA PRO A 86 -5.55 -20.35 3.82
C PRO A 86 -5.32 -20.55 5.32
N HIS A 87 -4.17 -21.12 5.72
CA HIS A 87 -3.78 -21.25 7.12
C HIS A 87 -3.20 -19.96 7.72
N LEU A 88 -2.84 -18.96 6.89
CA LEU A 88 -2.31 -17.69 7.37
C LEU A 88 -3.42 -16.80 7.92
N HIS A 89 -3.17 -16.22 9.09
CA HIS A 89 -3.91 -15.09 9.62
C HIS A 89 -3.21 -13.79 9.21
N VAL A 90 -3.80 -13.06 8.26
CA VAL A 90 -3.21 -11.83 7.71
C VAL A 90 -3.94 -10.61 8.24
N THR A 91 -3.20 -9.65 8.80
CA THR A 91 -3.71 -8.35 9.26
C THR A 91 -3.11 -7.25 8.39
N VAL A 92 -3.94 -6.33 7.89
CA VAL A 92 -3.48 -5.13 7.19
C VAL A 92 -3.43 -3.96 8.17
N GLN A 93 -2.33 -3.20 8.16
CA GLN A 93 -2.20 -1.95 8.90
C GLN A 93 -1.92 -0.81 7.94
N ASP A 94 -2.70 0.26 8.06
CA ASP A 94 -2.51 1.47 7.26
C ASP A 94 -3.02 2.70 8.02
N LEU A 95 -2.90 3.88 7.43
CA LEU A 95 -3.47 5.11 7.94
C LEU A 95 -5.00 5.00 8.02
N PRO A 96 -5.66 5.71 8.97
CA PRO A 96 -7.10 5.58 9.19
C PRO A 96 -7.97 5.69 7.92
N PRO A 97 -7.73 6.66 7.00
CA PRO A 97 -8.53 6.77 5.78
C PRO A 97 -8.46 5.54 4.87
N ASN A 98 -7.32 4.86 4.82
CA ASN A 98 -7.13 3.66 4.01
C ASN A 98 -7.85 2.45 4.61
N VAL A 99 -7.81 2.31 5.95
CA VAL A 99 -8.54 1.26 6.68
C VAL A 99 -10.06 1.42 6.51
N GLU A 100 -10.56 2.66 6.60
CA GLU A 100 -11.98 2.98 6.36
C GLU A 100 -12.40 2.70 4.91
N GLY A 101 -11.55 3.01 3.92
CA GLY A 101 -11.82 2.73 2.51
C GLY A 101 -11.83 1.23 2.17
N ALA A 102 -10.91 0.45 2.75
CA ALA A 102 -10.77 -0.99 2.48
C ALA A 102 -11.97 -1.81 2.95
N SER A 103 -12.54 -1.44 4.10
CA SER A 103 -13.70 -2.12 4.69
C SER A 103 -14.98 -1.99 3.84
N ASN A 104 -15.06 -0.97 2.97
CA ASN A 104 -16.18 -0.78 2.05
C ASN A 104 -16.01 -1.51 0.71
N GLY A 105 -14.78 -1.79 0.26
CA GLY A 105 -14.52 -2.42 -1.03
C GLY A 105 -14.52 -3.96 -1.01
N LEU A 106 -14.34 -4.57 0.17
CA LEU A 106 -14.35 -6.04 0.34
C LEU A 106 -15.76 -6.65 0.37
N LEU A 107 -16.82 -5.84 0.31
CA LEU A 107 -18.23 -6.28 0.34
C LEU A 107 -18.88 -6.39 -1.05
N ASP A 108 -18.16 -5.98 -2.10
CA ASP A 108 -18.68 -5.89 -3.48
C ASP A 108 -18.02 -6.88 -4.47
N GLU A 109 -17.21 -7.84 -4.00
CA GLU A 109 -16.70 -8.98 -4.82
C GLU A 109 -17.25 -10.34 -4.38
#